data_AF-A0A6J0DK50-F1
#
_entry.id   AF-A0A6J0DK50-F1
#
_cell.length_a   1.000
_cell.length_b   1.000
_cell.length_c   1.000
_cell.angle_alpha   90.00
_cell.angle_beta   90.00
_cell.angle_gamma   90.00
#
_symmetry.space_group_name_H-M   'P 1'
#
loop_
_entity.id
_entity.type
_entity.pdbx_description
1 polymer ?
#
loop_
_entity_poly.entity_id
_entity_poly.type
_entity_poly.pdbx_seq_one_letter_code
_entity_poly.pdbx_strand_id
1 'polypeptide(L)' 'MVSEGPPSPCGEEPWEQDAVTYEDVHVNFTHEEWSLLDPSQKHLYKDVMLETYWNLTCIGYKWEDHNIEEHCQSCRRNGR' A
#
# COMPACT_ATOMS: atom_id res chain seq x y z
N MET A 1 24.62 32.76 40.61
CA MET A 1 24.05 32.93 39.26
C MET A 1 24.12 31.58 38.58
N VAL A 2 23.02 30.84 38.58
CA VAL A 2 22.85 29.72 37.66
C VAL A 2 21.70 30.14 36.77
N SER A 3 21.98 30.32 35.49
CA SER A 3 20.97 30.61 34.49
C SER A 3 20.39 29.27 34.07
N GLU A 4 19.14 29.00 34.44
CA GLU A 4 18.37 27.89 33.90
C GLU A 4 18.21 28.12 32.39
N GLY A 5 18.72 27.19 31.57
CA GLY A 5 18.54 27.21 30.12
C GLY A 5 17.08 26.96 29.72
N PRO A 6 16.70 27.19 28.45
CA PRO A 6 15.35 26.84 27.98
C PRO A 6 15.14 25.33 28.20
N PRO A 7 13.91 24.90 28.55
CA PRO A 7 13.62 23.48 28.66
C PRO A 7 13.99 22.82 27.34
N SER A 8 14.85 21.79 27.41
CA SER A 8 15.06 20.88 26.30
C SER A 8 13.69 20.46 25.77
N PRO A 9 13.47 20.38 24.44
CA PRO A 9 12.23 19.82 23.93
C PRO A 9 12.13 18.42 24.52
N CYS A 10 11.22 18.27 25.48
CA CYS A 10 10.94 17.00 26.15
C CYS A 10 10.70 15.95 25.09
N GLY A 11 11.44 14.84 25.17
CA GLY A 11 11.15 13.62 24.44
C GLY A 11 11.06 13.82 22.94
N GLU A 12 12.11 13.46 22.22
CA GLU A 12 11.93 12.97 20.87
C GLU A 12 11.14 11.65 20.98
N GLU A 13 9.83 11.74 21.21
CA GLU A 13 8.92 10.68 20.76
C GLU A 13 9.08 10.71 19.23
N PRO A 14 9.61 9.64 18.61
CA PRO A 14 9.57 9.54 17.17
C PRO A 14 8.12 9.76 16.78
N TRP A 15 7.86 10.63 15.81
CA TRP A 15 6.55 10.68 15.17
C TRP A 15 6.33 9.29 14.58
N GLU A 16 5.73 8.38 15.34
CA GLU A 16 5.24 7.12 14.84
C GLU A 16 4.19 7.52 13.82
N GLN A 17 4.58 7.51 12.55
CA GLN A 17 3.65 7.59 11.45
C GLN A 17 2.82 6.33 11.58
N ASP A 18 1.64 6.47 12.17
CA ASP A 18 0.69 5.38 12.35
C ASP A 18 0.46 4.75 10.97
N ALA A 19 1.05 3.58 10.77
CA ALA A 19 1.14 2.96 9.48
C ALA A 19 -0.21 2.31 9.19
N VAL A 20 -0.87 2.75 8.12
CA VAL A 20 -2.12 2.12 7.68
C VAL A 20 -1.81 0.67 7.27
N THR A 21 -2.43 -0.27 7.98
CA THR A 21 -2.28 -1.71 7.75
C THR A 21 -3.34 -2.22 6.77
N TYR A 22 -3.17 -3.46 6.29
CA TYR A 22 -4.16 -4.09 5.43
C TYR A 22 -5.51 -4.26 6.14
N GLU A 23 -5.44 -4.53 7.44
CA GLU A 23 -6.57 -4.68 8.34
C GLU A 23 -7.43 -3.42 8.40
N ASP A 24 -6.81 -2.23 8.28
CA ASP A 24 -7.52 -0.95 8.34
C ASP A 24 -8.32 -0.62 7.06
N VAL A 25 -8.01 -1.28 5.94
CA VAL A 25 -8.57 -0.95 4.62
C VAL A 25 -9.43 -2.05 4.01
N HIS A 26 -9.35 -3.29 4.50
CA HIS A 26 -10.10 -4.40 3.93
C HIS A 26 -11.43 -4.66 4.67
N VAL A 27 -12.45 -5.04 3.90
CA VAL A 27 -13.75 -5.46 4.43
C VAL A 27 -14.00 -6.88 3.96
N ASN A 28 -14.18 -7.80 4.91
CA ASN A 28 -14.45 -9.20 4.62
C ASN A 28 -15.81 -9.60 5.19
N PHE A 29 -16.65 -10.19 4.35
CA PHE A 29 -17.97 -10.70 4.76
C PHE A 29 -17.94 -12.23 4.79
N THR A 30 -18.51 -12.82 5.83
CA THR A 30 -18.90 -14.23 5.82
C THR A 30 -20.03 -14.49 4.82
N HIS A 31 -20.34 -15.75 4.52
CA HIS A 31 -21.42 -16.07 3.58
C HIS A 31 -22.79 -15.61 4.09
N GLU A 32 -23.01 -15.77 5.40
CA GLU A 32 -24.21 -15.36 6.10
C GLU A 32 -24.36 -13.84 6.10
N GLU A 33 -23.31 -13.10 6.44
CA GLU A 33 -23.31 -11.62 6.38
C GLU A 33 -23.52 -11.11 4.96
N TRP A 34 -22.83 -11.72 3.99
CA TRP A 34 -23.01 -11.40 2.58
C TRP A 34 -24.46 -11.59 2.14
N SER A 35 -25.14 -12.65 2.60
CA SER A 35 -26.54 -12.88 2.24
C SER A 35 -27.46 -11.73 2.65
N LEU A 36 -27.16 -11.10 3.80
CA LEU A 36 -27.95 -10.04 4.43
C LEU A 36 -27.68 -8.64 3.85
N LEU A 37 -26.63 -8.44 3.05
CA LEU A 37 -26.32 -7.14 2.46
C LEU A 37 -27.38 -6.70 1.45
N ASP A 38 -27.61 -5.39 1.42
CA ASP A 38 -28.46 -4.76 0.42
C ASP A 38 -27.87 -4.93 -0.99
N PRO A 39 -28.71 -4.97 -2.04
CA PRO A 39 -28.24 -5.07 -3.42
C PRO A 39 -27.22 -3.96 -3.78
N SER A 40 -27.39 -2.75 -3.26
CA SER A 40 -26.46 -1.63 -3.47
C SER A 40 -25.10 -1.86 -2.83
N GLN A 41 -25.05 -2.44 -1.63
CA GLN A 41 -23.80 -2.78 -0.93
C GLN A 41 -23.04 -3.90 -1.67
N LYS A 42 -23.76 -4.92 -2.13
CA LYS A 42 -23.18 -6.01 -2.95
C LYS A 42 -22.61 -5.49 -4.26
N HIS A 43 -23.28 -4.52 -4.87
CA HIS A 43 -22.80 -3.86 -6.09
C HIS A 43 -21.51 -3.09 -5.81
N LEU A 44 -21.53 -2.22 -4.79
CA LEU A 44 -20.35 -1.42 -4.41
C LEU A 44 -19.14 -2.31 -4.09
N TYR A 45 -19.32 -3.39 -3.34
CA TYR A 45 -18.24 -4.33 -3.04
C TYR A 45 -17.63 -4.90 -4.32
N LYS A 46 -18.45 -5.32 -5.29
CA LYS A 46 -17.96 -5.86 -6.57
C LYS A 46 -17.18 -4.81 -7.36
N ASP A 47 -17.66 -3.57 -7.42
CA ASP A 47 -16.99 -2.49 -8.13
C ASP A 47 -15.61 -2.19 -7.52
N VAL A 48 -15.54 -2.05 -6.20
CA VAL A 48 -14.29 -1.79 -5.47
C VAL A 48 -13.31 -2.96 -5.63
N MET A 49 -13.78 -4.20 -5.52
CA MET A 49 -12.91 -5.38 -5.69
C MET A 49 -12.41 -5.53 -7.13
N LEU A 50 -13.23 -5.21 -8.12
CA LEU A 50 -12.84 -5.25 -9.53
C LEU A 50 -11.76 -4.20 -9.84
N GLU A 51 -11.95 -2.96 -9.37
CA GLU A 51 -10.96 -1.89 -9.49
C GLU A 51 -9.64 -2.27 -8.81
N THR A 52 -9.73 -2.88 -7.62
CA THR A 52 -8.55 -3.37 -6.88
C THR A 52 -7.79 -4.44 -7.69
N TYR A 53 -8.51 -5.40 -8.27
CA TYR A 53 -7.91 -6.44 -9.11
C TYR A 53 -7.20 -5.85 -10.34
N TRP A 54 -7.81 -4.88 -11.02
CA TRP A 54 -7.19 -4.20 -12.15
C TRP A 54 -5.96 -3.38 -11.75
N ASN A 55 -6.02 -2.67 -10.63
CA ASN A 55 -4.88 -1.93 -10.10
C ASN A 55 -3.69 -2.85 -9.79
N LEU A 56 -3.94 -3.98 -9.12
CA LEU A 56 -2.90 -4.98 -8.85
C LEU A 56 -2.33 -5.58 -10.13
N THR A 57 -3.19 -5.90 -11.10
CA THR A 57 -2.76 -6.42 -12.41
C THR A 57 -1.90 -5.40 -13.16
N CYS A 58 -2.30 -4.13 -13.16
CA CYS A 58 -1.55 -3.03 -13.78
C CYS A 58 -0.19 -2.81 -13.12
N ILE A 59 -0.13 -2.81 -11.78
CA ILE A 59 1.14 -2.73 -11.03
C ILE A 59 2.04 -3.92 -11.38
N GLY A 60 1.48 -5.13 -11.46
CA GLY A 60 2.19 -6.34 -11.88
C GLY A 60 2.84 -6.20 -13.27
N TYR A 61 2.07 -5.77 -14.27
CA TYR A 61 2.60 -5.53 -15.62
C TYR A 61 3.67 -4.44 -15.64
N LYS A 62 3.47 -3.33 -14.91
CA LYS A 62 4.48 -2.28 -14.80
C LYS A 62 5.78 -2.80 -14.18
N TRP A 63 5.69 -3.67 -13.17
CA TRP A 63 6.85 -4.28 -12.54
C TRP A 63 7.61 -5.20 -13.50
N GLU A 64 6.90 -5.99 -14.31
CA GLU A 64 7.50 -6.83 -15.34
C GLU A 64 8.17 -5.99 -16.45
N ASP A 65 7.50 -4.93 -16.93
CA ASP A 65 8.03 -4.03 -17.94
C ASP A 65 9.33 -3.34 -17.48
N HIS A 66 9.39 -2.90 -16.22
CA HIS A 66 10.59 -2.26 -15.66
C HIS A 66 11.73 -3.27 -15.40
N ASN A 67 11.42 -4.55 -15.21
CA ASN A 67 12.41 -5.61 -15.01
C ASN A 67 13.01 -6.15 -16.34
N ILE A 68 12.29 -5.97 -17.46
CA ILE A 68 12.79 -6.31 -18.80
C ILE A 68 13.86 -5.29 -19.29
N GLU A 69 13.78 -4.03 -18.87
CA GLU A 69 14.73 -2.98 -19.30
C GLU A 69 16.09 -3.07 -18.58
N GLU A 70 16.13 -3.45 -17.30
CA GLU A 70 17.38 -3.57 -16.53
C GLU A 70 18.28 -4.74 -16.99
N HIS A 71 17.71 -5.85 -17.47
CA HIS A 71 18.54 -7.00 -17.89
C HIS A 71 19.14 -6.84 -19.30
N CYS A 72 18.64 -5.92 -20.13
CA CYS A 72 19.16 -5.76 -21.49
C CYS A 72 20.47 -4.95 -21.57
N GLN A 73 20.82 -4.20 -20.52
CA GLN A 73 22.10 -3.48 -20.47
C GLN A 73 23.28 -4.38 -20.08
N SER A 74 23.03 -5.45 -19.31
CA SER A 74 24.06 -6.41 -18.90
C SER A 74 24.63 -7.18 -20.11
N CYS A 75 23.75 -7.60 -21.04
CA CYS A 75 24.17 -8.30 -22.25
C CYS A 75 25.05 -7.47 -23.19
N ARG A 76 25.02 -6.13 -23.10
CA ARG A 76 25.74 -5.21 -23.99
C ARG A 76 27.15 -4.82 -23.52
N ARG A 77 27.58 -5.22 -22.31
CA ARG A 77 28.88 -4.83 -21.76
C ARG A 77 30.03 -5.82 -21.98
N ASN A 78 29.76 -7.02 -22.51
CA ASN A 78 30.79 -8.07 -22.67
C ASN A 78 31.15 -8.40 -24.12
N GLY A 79 31.33 -7.36 -24.95
CA GLY A 79 31.93 -7.49 -26.28
C GLY A 79 33.04 -6.47 -26.47
N ARG A 80 34.23 -6.76 -25.92
CA ARG A 80 35.45 -6.03 -26.24
C ARG A 80 36.61 -6.99 -26.47
#